data_AF-A0A4S0RKB6-F1
#
_entry.id   AF-A0A4S0RKB6-F1
#
_cell.length_a   1.000
_cell.length_b   1.000
_cell.length_c   1.000
_cell.angle_alpha   90.00
_cell.angle_beta   90.00
_cell.angle_gamma   90.00
#
_symmetry.space_group_name_H-M   'P 1'
#
loop_
_entity.id
_entity.type
_entity.pdbx_description
1 polymer ?
#
loop_
_entity_poly.entity_id
_entity_poly.type
_entity_poly.pdbx_seq_one_letter_code
_entity_poly.pdbx_strand_id
1 'polypeptide(L)'
;VAFPQSGILSSPGTPEFLDEALRLGCDLVGGLDPASFDRDVKAHLDVVFGLAGKHGVGVDIHLHDGGTLGLFEIEEIAARTTALGMQGKVAVSHAYALGDISADALARAGEMLAASGVAIMTNAPGNHPFPPVAALRKAGVTVFA
;
A
#
# COMPACT_ATOMS: atom_id res chain seq x y z
N VAL A 1 -12.08 -4.00 -5.18
CA VAL A 1 -10.68 -3.78 -5.59
C VAL A 1 -10.38 -4.73 -6.75
N ALA A 2 -9.90 -4.22 -7.89
CA ALA A 2 -9.26 -5.04 -8.92
C ALA A 2 -7.87 -5.44 -8.41
N PHE A 3 -7.70 -6.71 -8.01
CA PHE A 3 -6.56 -7.15 -7.22
C PHE A 3 -5.68 -8.20 -7.95
N PRO A 4 -4.38 -7.91 -8.18
CA PRO A 4 -3.47 -8.80 -8.88
C PRO A 4 -2.81 -9.82 -7.93
N GLN A 5 -3.57 -10.83 -7.50
CA GLN A 5 -3.11 -11.86 -6.55
C GLN A 5 -1.86 -12.64 -7.03
N SER A 6 -1.61 -12.70 -8.34
CA SER A 6 -0.47 -13.38 -8.96
C SER A 6 0.64 -12.41 -9.38
N GLY A 7 0.67 -11.20 -8.84
CA GLY A 7 1.59 -10.15 -9.23
C GLY A 7 1.20 -9.46 -10.53
N ILE A 8 1.78 -8.28 -10.76
CA ILE A 8 1.57 -7.46 -11.96
C ILE A 8 2.65 -7.76 -12.99
N LEU A 9 3.91 -7.69 -12.57
CA LEU A 9 5.06 -7.89 -13.45
C LEU A 9 5.38 -9.37 -13.62
N SER A 10 5.13 -10.15 -12.58
CA SER A 10 5.35 -11.60 -12.56
C SER A 10 4.33 -12.37 -13.40
N SER A 11 3.23 -11.73 -13.81
CA SER A 11 2.15 -12.35 -14.57
C SER A 11 1.80 -11.52 -15.82
N PRO A 12 2.27 -11.93 -17.01
CA PRO A 12 2.01 -11.22 -18.25
C PRO A 12 0.51 -11.05 -18.54
N GLY A 13 0.10 -9.85 -18.96
CA GLY A 13 -1.31 -9.53 -19.24
C GLY A 13 -2.06 -8.94 -18.03
N THR A 14 -1.49 -8.99 -16.83
CA THR A 14 -2.15 -8.45 -15.63
C THR A 14 -2.47 -6.96 -15.73
N PRO A 15 -1.57 -6.07 -16.22
CA PRO A 15 -1.91 -4.66 -16.38
C PRO A 15 -3.18 -4.43 -17.23
N GLU A 16 -3.34 -5.20 -18.31
CA GLU A 16 -4.49 -5.14 -19.21
C GLU A 16 -5.77 -5.66 -18.53
N PHE A 17 -5.67 -6.73 -17.74
CA PHE A 17 -6.81 -7.24 -16.98
C PHE A 17 -7.24 -6.31 -15.86
N LEU A 18 -6.30 -5.64 -15.19
CA LEU A 18 -6.61 -4.60 -14.19
C LEU A 18 -7.32 -3.41 -14.86
N ASP A 19 -6.83 -2.96 -16.01
CA ASP A 19 -7.45 -1.89 -16.79
C ASP A 19 -8.90 -2.22 -17.18
N GLU A 20 -9.12 -3.45 -17.65
CA GLU A 20 -10.44 -3.95 -18.02
C GLU A 20 -11.36 -4.08 -16.81
N ALA A 21 -10.87 -4.60 -15.67
CA ALA A 21 -11.66 -4.71 -14.44
C ALA A 21 -12.13 -3.34 -13.93
N LEU A 22 -11.29 -2.31 -14.04
CA LEU A 22 -11.66 -0.93 -13.71
C LEU A 22 -12.72 -0.39 -14.68
N ARG A 23 -12.57 -0.64 -15.99
CA ARG A 23 -13.58 -0.28 -17.00
C ARG A 23 -14.93 -0.96 -16.75
N LEU A 24 -14.93 -2.16 -16.18
CA LEU A 24 -16.12 -2.92 -15.81
C LEU A 24 -16.74 -2.50 -14.47
N GLY A 25 -16.13 -1.54 -13.76
CA GLY A 25 -16.74 -0.90 -12.58
C GLY A 25 -16.12 -1.25 -11.24
N CYS A 26 -14.89 -1.78 -11.19
CA CYS A 26 -14.17 -1.90 -9.92
C CYS A 26 -13.84 -0.51 -9.33
N ASP A 27 -14.15 -0.29 -8.04
CA ASP A 27 -14.00 1.03 -7.39
C ASP A 27 -12.58 1.41 -6.99
N LEU A 28 -11.65 0.45 -6.97
CA LEU A 28 -10.28 0.58 -6.48
C LEU A 28 -9.37 -0.35 -7.29
N VAL A 29 -8.10 0.04 -7.47
CA VAL A 29 -7.03 -0.83 -7.99
C VAL A 29 -6.10 -1.25 -6.85
N GLY A 30 -5.58 -2.47 -6.90
CA GLY A 30 -4.67 -2.98 -5.88
C GLY A 30 -3.30 -3.40 -6.40
N GLY A 31 -2.44 -3.73 -5.45
CA GLY A 31 -1.11 -4.28 -5.65
C GLY A 31 -0.78 -5.31 -4.56
N LEU A 32 0.27 -6.10 -4.77
CA LEU A 32 0.71 -7.16 -3.86
C LEU A 32 2.24 -7.16 -3.81
N ASP A 33 2.80 -6.96 -2.62
CA ASP A 33 4.23 -7.08 -2.29
C ASP A 33 5.17 -6.67 -3.44
N PRO A 34 5.22 -5.36 -3.77
CA PRO A 34 6.01 -4.84 -4.89
C PRO A 34 7.47 -5.33 -4.92
N ALA A 35 8.09 -5.54 -3.75
CA ALA A 35 9.45 -6.03 -3.61
C ALA A 35 9.54 -7.56 -3.65
N SER A 36 8.94 -8.29 -2.71
CA SER A 36 9.18 -9.74 -2.64
C SER A 36 8.49 -10.53 -3.75
N PHE A 37 7.36 -10.03 -4.26
CA PHE A 37 6.60 -10.72 -5.30
C PHE A 37 7.07 -10.29 -6.69
N ASP A 38 6.94 -9.01 -7.02
CA ASP A 38 7.23 -8.51 -8.36
C ASP A 38 8.69 -8.07 -8.58
N ARG A 39 9.47 -7.94 -7.51
CA ARG A 39 10.93 -7.67 -7.55
C ARG A 39 11.34 -6.39 -8.28
N ASP A 40 10.38 -5.49 -8.48
CA ASP A 40 10.56 -4.14 -9.01
C ASP A 40 9.45 -3.23 -8.45
N VAL A 41 9.74 -2.67 -7.27
CA VAL A 41 8.82 -1.80 -6.53
C VAL A 41 8.35 -0.63 -7.41
N LYS A 42 9.27 -0.03 -8.16
CA LYS A 42 8.97 1.14 -8.99
C LYS A 42 8.00 0.75 -10.11
N ALA A 43 8.33 -0.27 -10.90
CA ALA A 43 7.49 -0.67 -12.03
C ALA A 43 6.12 -1.18 -11.59
N HIS A 44 6.03 -1.91 -10.46
CA HIS A 44 4.76 -2.33 -9.89
C HIS A 44 3.88 -1.13 -9.52
N LEU A 45 4.43 -0.18 -8.74
CA LEU A 45 3.68 0.99 -8.29
C LEU A 45 3.33 1.93 -9.44
N ASP A 46 4.17 2.04 -10.47
CA ASP A 46 3.88 2.84 -11.66
C ASP A 46 2.62 2.31 -12.40
N VAL A 47 2.42 0.99 -12.45
CA VAL A 47 1.18 0.39 -12.99
C VAL A 47 -0.02 0.71 -12.10
N VAL A 48 0.08 0.44 -10.80
CA VAL A 48 -1.03 0.64 -9.85
C VAL A 48 -1.49 2.10 -9.84
N PHE A 49 -0.58 3.05 -9.62
CA PHE A 49 -0.90 4.47 -9.56
C PHE A 49 -1.27 5.04 -10.94
N GLY A 50 -0.68 4.52 -12.02
CA GLY A 50 -1.03 4.90 -13.39
C GLY A 50 -2.49 4.54 -13.71
N LEU A 51 -2.92 3.33 -13.37
CA LEU A 51 -4.31 2.90 -13.53
C LEU A 51 -5.26 3.66 -12.61
N ALA A 52 -4.86 3.91 -11.36
CA ALA A 52 -5.66 4.71 -10.43
C ALA A 52 -5.94 6.12 -10.98
N GLY A 53 -4.90 6.78 -11.49
CA GLY A 53 -5.02 8.10 -12.13
C GLY A 53 -5.86 8.06 -13.41
N LYS A 54 -5.68 7.04 -14.26
CA LYS A 54 -6.43 6.87 -15.51
C LYS A 54 -7.94 6.75 -15.28
N HIS A 55 -8.35 5.99 -14.26
CA HIS A 55 -9.75 5.69 -13.97
C HIS A 55 -10.37 6.56 -12.87
N GLY A 56 -9.56 7.39 -12.20
CA GLY A 56 -10.03 8.25 -11.11
C GLY A 56 -10.43 7.49 -9.83
N VAL A 57 -9.88 6.28 -9.64
CA VAL A 57 -10.19 5.39 -8.52
C VAL A 57 -9.14 5.49 -7.41
N GLY A 58 -9.44 4.96 -6.22
CA GLY A 58 -8.48 4.81 -5.13
C GLY A 58 -7.59 3.58 -5.27
N VAL A 59 -6.66 3.43 -4.31
CA VAL A 59 -5.64 2.36 -4.28
C VAL A 59 -5.72 1.61 -2.94
N ASP A 60 -5.61 0.28 -3.01
CA ASP A 60 -5.43 -0.59 -1.84
C ASP A 60 -4.36 -1.66 -2.12
N ILE A 61 -3.17 -1.49 -1.52
CA ILE A 61 -2.03 -2.39 -1.73
C ILE A 61 -1.92 -3.33 -0.53
N HIS A 62 -1.92 -4.64 -0.81
CA HIS A 62 -1.61 -5.66 0.20
C HIS A 62 -0.09 -5.75 0.36
N LEU A 63 0.38 -5.48 1.57
CA LEU A 63 1.81 -5.41 1.87
C LEU A 63 2.14 -6.23 3.12
N HIS A 64 2.74 -7.39 2.89
CA HIS A 64 3.16 -8.37 3.88
C HIS A 64 4.65 -8.29 4.17
N ASP A 65 5.43 -7.70 3.26
CA ASP A 65 6.86 -7.52 3.44
C ASP A 65 7.15 -6.79 4.76
N GLY A 66 8.08 -7.37 5.53
CA GLY A 66 8.41 -6.95 6.89
C GLY A 66 9.67 -6.11 6.97
N GLY A 67 9.97 -5.65 8.18
CA GLY A 67 11.18 -4.92 8.54
C GLY A 67 11.40 -3.67 7.70
N THR A 68 12.67 -3.38 7.43
CA THR A 68 13.05 -2.18 6.66
C THR A 68 12.66 -2.26 5.18
N LEU A 69 12.40 -3.46 4.64
CA LEU A 69 11.98 -3.62 3.25
C LEU A 69 10.53 -3.13 3.09
N GLY A 70 9.61 -3.65 3.90
CA GLY A 70 8.23 -3.18 3.85
C GLY A 70 8.09 -1.71 4.26
N LEU A 71 8.93 -1.21 5.17
CA LEU A 71 8.98 0.22 5.48
C LEU A 71 9.36 1.05 4.24
N PHE A 72 10.37 0.64 3.48
CA PHE A 72 10.76 1.30 2.23
C PHE A 72 9.62 1.31 1.21
N GLU A 73 8.87 0.22 1.08
CA GLU A 73 7.71 0.18 0.18
C GLU A 73 6.58 1.12 0.63
N ILE A 74 6.33 1.23 1.94
CA ILE A 74 5.38 2.20 2.50
C ILE A 74 5.84 3.64 2.19
N GLU A 75 7.14 3.93 2.32
CA GLU A 75 7.72 5.23 1.96
C GLU A 75 7.49 5.56 0.48
N GLU A 76 7.72 4.59 -0.42
CA GLU A 76 7.49 4.75 -1.87
C GLU A 76 6.01 4.96 -2.22
N ILE A 77 5.09 4.31 -1.50
CA ILE A 77 3.64 4.49 -1.64
C ILE A 77 3.22 5.89 -1.15
N ALA A 78 3.72 6.33 0.01
CA ALA A 78 3.43 7.66 0.57
C ALA A 78 3.96 8.80 -0.31
N ALA A 79 5.16 8.62 -0.88
CA ALA A 79 5.76 9.56 -1.81
C ALA A 79 4.90 9.73 -3.08
N ARG A 80 4.47 8.62 -3.71
CA ARG A 80 3.59 8.65 -4.89
C ARG A 80 2.23 9.24 -4.58
N THR A 81 1.65 8.87 -3.44
CA THR A 81 0.37 9.43 -2.97
C THR A 81 0.44 10.95 -2.91
N THR A 82 1.54 11.48 -2.35
CA THR A 82 1.75 12.93 -2.26
C THR A 82 1.98 13.57 -3.61
N ALA A 83 2.86 12.99 -4.44
CA ALA A 83 3.22 13.52 -5.75
C ALA A 83 2.04 13.57 -6.73
N LEU A 84 1.09 12.64 -6.61
CA LEU A 84 -0.06 12.51 -7.49
C LEU A 84 -1.35 13.14 -6.94
N GLY A 85 -1.29 13.80 -5.77
CA GLY A 85 -2.46 14.45 -5.17
C GLY A 85 -3.54 13.44 -4.73
N MET A 86 -3.14 12.25 -4.30
CA MET A 86 -4.05 11.15 -3.95
C MET A 86 -4.25 10.98 -2.44
N GLN A 87 -3.97 12.03 -1.65
CA GLN A 87 -4.18 12.03 -0.20
C GLN A 87 -5.62 11.60 0.14
N GLY A 88 -5.77 10.67 1.08
CA GLY A 88 -7.08 10.13 1.48
C GLY A 88 -7.70 9.12 0.51
N LYS A 89 -7.00 8.73 -0.58
CA LYS A 89 -7.47 7.74 -1.57
C LYS A 89 -6.62 6.47 -1.62
N VAL A 90 -5.63 6.35 -0.74
CA VAL A 90 -4.66 5.24 -0.75
C VAL A 90 -4.67 4.56 0.61
N ALA A 91 -4.75 3.24 0.59
CA ALA A 91 -4.61 2.39 1.76
C ALA A 91 -3.50 1.35 1.55
N VAL A 92 -2.83 1.02 2.66
CA VAL A 92 -1.94 -0.14 2.74
C VAL A 92 -2.58 -1.15 3.68
N SER A 93 -2.88 -2.32 3.14
CA SER A 93 -3.43 -3.47 3.86
C SER A 93 -2.31 -4.32 4.47
N HIS A 94 -2.53 -4.82 5.68
CA HIS A 94 -1.59 -5.54 6.55
C HIS A 94 -0.50 -4.66 7.16
N ALA A 95 0.38 -4.11 6.32
CA ALA A 95 1.48 -3.23 6.72
C ALA A 95 2.38 -3.82 7.83
N TYR A 96 2.68 -5.12 7.78
CA TYR A 96 3.35 -5.84 8.87
C TYR A 96 4.69 -5.24 9.29
N ALA A 97 5.42 -4.61 8.35
CA ALA A 97 6.62 -3.84 8.63
C ALA A 97 6.47 -2.83 9.78
N LEU A 98 5.29 -2.24 9.97
CA LEU A 98 5.07 -1.27 11.06
C LEU A 98 5.09 -1.92 12.45
N GLY A 99 4.91 -3.23 12.54
CA GLY A 99 4.98 -3.99 13.79
C GLY A 99 6.39 -4.46 14.16
N ASP A 100 7.32 -4.57 13.21
CA ASP A 100 8.63 -5.22 13.40
C ASP A 100 9.83 -4.27 13.17
N ILE A 101 9.60 -2.96 13.15
CA ILE A 101 10.62 -1.89 13.10
C ILE A 101 10.86 -1.23 14.46
N SER A 102 11.93 -0.42 14.56
CA SER A 102 12.24 0.31 15.79
C SER A 102 11.20 1.40 16.09
N ALA A 103 11.06 1.77 17.37
CA ALA A 103 10.14 2.82 17.80
C ALA A 103 10.38 4.17 17.09
N ASP A 104 11.66 4.53 16.86
CA ASP A 104 12.01 5.76 16.14
C ASP A 104 11.60 5.70 14.67
N ALA A 105 11.76 4.54 14.02
CA ALA A 105 11.33 4.34 12.64
C ALA A 105 9.79 4.40 12.53
N LEU A 106 9.09 3.76 13.47
CA LEU A 106 7.64 3.82 13.57
C LEU A 106 7.12 5.26 13.77
N ALA A 107 7.77 6.05 14.63
CA ALA A 107 7.39 7.44 14.86
C ALA A 107 7.46 8.27 13.56
N ARG A 108 8.58 8.15 12.83
CA ARG A 108 8.75 8.81 11.52
C ARG A 108 7.76 8.31 10.48
N ALA A 109 7.53 7.00 10.43
CA ALA A 109 6.55 6.40 9.53
C ALA A 109 5.13 6.92 9.82
N GLY A 110 4.76 7.05 11.09
CA GLY A 110 3.47 7.60 11.52
C GLY A 110 3.27 9.05 11.06
N GLU A 111 4.28 9.91 11.23
CA GLU A 111 4.24 11.30 10.77
C GLU A 111 4.10 11.39 9.24
N MET A 112 4.86 10.58 8.50
CA MET A 112 4.78 10.50 7.04
C MET A 112 3.43 10.01 6.54
N LEU A 113 2.88 8.95 7.15
CA LEU A 113 1.58 8.39 6.78
C LEU A 113 0.45 9.40 7.04
N ALA A 114 0.50 10.10 8.18
CA ALA A 114 -0.46 11.15 8.49
C ALA A 114 -0.37 12.31 7.50
N ALA A 115 0.84 12.77 7.15
CA ALA A 115 1.05 13.85 6.20
C ALA A 115 0.64 13.49 4.76
N SER A 116 0.91 12.26 4.33
CA SER A 116 0.53 11.76 3.00
C SER A 116 -0.94 11.34 2.90
N GLY A 117 -1.66 11.25 4.02
CA GLY A 117 -3.05 10.79 4.06
C GLY A 117 -3.22 9.34 3.60
N VAL A 118 -2.18 8.51 3.70
CA VAL A 118 -2.25 7.06 3.46
C VAL A 118 -2.87 6.40 4.69
N ALA A 119 -3.92 5.62 4.48
CA ALA A 119 -4.55 4.84 5.54
C ALA A 119 -3.86 3.49 5.74
N ILE A 120 -3.90 2.97 6.96
CA ILE A 120 -3.48 1.61 7.27
C ILE A 120 -4.72 0.76 7.55
N MET A 121 -4.85 -0.35 6.85
CA MET A 121 -5.81 -1.41 7.16
C MET A 121 -5.07 -2.57 7.78
N THR A 122 -5.39 -2.94 9.00
CA THR A 122 -4.71 -4.05 9.68
C THR A 122 -5.71 -4.96 10.35
N ASN A 123 -5.43 -6.24 10.32
CA ASN A 123 -6.10 -7.25 11.12
C ASN A 123 -5.01 -8.00 11.92
N ALA A 124 -5.40 -8.70 12.99
CA ALA A 124 -4.47 -9.46 13.83
C ALA A 124 -4.48 -11.01 13.60
N PRO A 125 -4.43 -11.55 12.35
CA PRO A 125 -4.29 -12.98 12.14
C PRO A 125 -2.82 -13.41 12.18
N GLY A 126 -2.52 -14.52 12.87
CA GLY A 126 -1.20 -15.16 12.82
C GLY A 126 -0.26 -14.84 14.00
N ASN A 127 1.01 -15.21 13.86
CA ASN A 127 2.05 -15.12 14.90
C ASN A 127 3.24 -14.28 14.42
N HIS A 128 3.00 -13.00 14.16
CA HIS A 128 4.01 -12.00 13.84
C HIS A 128 3.64 -10.65 14.48
N PRO A 129 4.57 -9.69 14.58
CA PRO A 129 4.24 -8.35 15.04
C PRO A 129 3.22 -7.68 14.12
N PHE A 130 2.30 -6.93 14.71
CA PHE A 130 1.24 -6.21 13.98
C PHE A 130 1.46 -4.70 14.11
N PRO A 131 0.96 -3.89 13.15
CA PRO A 131 0.96 -2.44 13.26
C PRO A 131 0.40 -1.97 14.62
N PRO A 132 1.16 -1.16 15.39
CA PRO A 132 0.71 -0.70 16.70
C PRO A 132 -0.37 0.38 16.56
N VAL A 133 -1.63 -0.06 16.47
CA VAL A 133 -2.82 0.76 16.18
C VAL A 133 -2.90 2.03 17.03
N ALA A 134 -2.69 1.92 18.35
CA ALA A 134 -2.77 3.07 19.25
C ALA A 134 -1.68 4.13 18.96
N ALA A 135 -0.46 3.69 18.63
CA ALA A 135 0.64 4.60 18.28
C ALA A 135 0.38 5.30 16.95
N LEU A 136 -0.09 4.55 15.93
CA LEU A 136 -0.42 5.10 14.61
C LEU A 136 -1.57 6.12 14.69
N ARG A 137 -2.65 5.81 15.42
CA ARG A 137 -3.74 6.76 15.65
C ARG A 137 -3.28 8.01 16.41
N LYS A 138 -2.40 7.86 17.40
CA LYS A 138 -1.80 8.99 18.12
C LYS A 138 -0.98 9.89 17.20
N ALA A 139 -0.33 9.34 16.18
CA ALA A 139 0.39 10.09 15.15
C ALA A 139 -0.54 10.75 14.11
N GLY A 140 -1.85 10.52 14.16
CA GLY A 140 -2.83 11.08 13.22
C GLY A 140 -3.09 10.22 11.99
N VAL A 141 -2.57 8.99 11.94
CA VAL A 141 -2.83 8.05 10.84
C VAL A 141 -4.27 7.53 10.92
N THR A 142 -4.94 7.46 9.77
CA THR A 142 -6.24 6.77 9.67
C THR A 142 -6.00 5.27 9.70
N VAL A 143 -6.52 4.58 10.72
CA VAL A 143 -6.33 3.14 10.90
C VAL A 143 -7.66 2.40 11.03
N PHE A 144 -7.89 1.46 10.12
CA PHE A 144 -8.99 0.49 10.16
C PHE A 144 -8.46 -0.81 10.76
N ALA A 145 -9.04 -1.25 11.88
CA ALA A 145 -8.62 -2.41 12.66
C ALA A 145 -9.80 -3.04 13.38
#